data_AF-A0A5J4V849-F1
#
_entry.id   AF-A0A5J4V849-F1
#
_cell.length_a   1.000
_cell.length_b   1.000
_cell.length_c   1.000
_cell.angle_alpha   90.00
_cell.angle_beta   90.00
_cell.angle_gamma   90.00
#
_symmetry.space_group_name_H-M   'P 1'
#
loop_
_entity.id
_entity.type
_entity.pdbx_description
1 polymer ?
#
loop_
_entity_poly.entity_id
_entity_poly.type
_entity_poly.pdbx_seq_one_letter_code
_entity_poly.pdbx_strand_id
1 'polypeptide(L)'
;MTVSHTAILPSPDDVQVVGETFTLNTDNSSVILFDPIINKGIVRFEVLVVSQLNEVGIAVESARFGFENVARFMHKGWFKHIGGWLSDYTEYKTNDRVTLELNMDSNPRTLSFFVNDKEQKLYVVNVPAAVRFWAYLQGKPESFKVLKFETVSAPTAKHSFFSSKRKWGEEWK
;
A
#
# COMPACT_ATOMS: atom_id res chain seq x y z
N MET A 1 -13.18 -4.81 -12.17
CA MET A 1 -14.46 -4.73 -11.45
C MET A 1 -14.20 -4.13 -10.09
N THR A 2 -14.98 -3.15 -9.64
CA THR A 2 -14.80 -2.52 -8.32
C THR A 2 -14.95 -3.54 -7.20
N VAL A 3 -14.02 -3.49 -6.25
CA VAL A 3 -14.07 -4.24 -4.99
C VAL A 3 -14.79 -3.36 -3.98
N SER A 4 -15.96 -3.82 -3.52
CA SER A 4 -16.64 -3.18 -2.38
C SER A 4 -15.72 -3.25 -1.17
N HIS A 5 -15.47 -2.13 -0.51
CA HIS A 5 -14.50 -2.05 0.56
C HIS A 5 -14.99 -1.18 1.72
N THR A 6 -14.39 -1.42 2.89
CA THR A 6 -14.66 -0.68 4.12
C THR A 6 -13.33 -0.37 4.79
N ALA A 7 -13.16 0.86 5.26
CA ALA A 7 -12.01 1.22 6.07
C ALA A 7 -12.20 0.82 7.54
N ILE A 8 -11.16 0.28 8.15
CA ILE A 8 -11.07 0.00 9.59
C ILE A 8 -10.15 1.04 10.21
N LEU A 9 -10.69 1.81 11.15
CA LEU A 9 -10.00 2.87 11.87
C LEU A 9 -9.79 2.44 13.33
N PRO A 10 -8.54 2.32 13.82
CA PRO A 10 -8.30 2.02 15.24
C PRO A 10 -8.70 3.19 16.15
N SER A 11 -8.50 4.42 15.67
CA SER A 11 -8.89 5.66 16.35
C SER A 11 -9.81 6.49 15.44
N PRO A 12 -11.11 6.18 15.37
CA PRO A 12 -12.03 6.87 14.46
C PRO A 12 -12.18 8.37 14.76
N ASP A 13 -11.93 8.79 16.00
CA ASP A 13 -12.00 10.21 16.40
C ASP A 13 -10.85 11.06 15.83
N ASP A 14 -9.72 10.43 15.44
CA ASP A 14 -8.56 11.12 14.89
C ASP A 14 -8.67 11.38 13.37
N VAL A 15 -9.42 10.52 12.66
CA VAL A 15 -9.48 10.52 11.20
C VAL A 15 -10.88 10.91 10.74
N GLN A 16 -10.97 12.08 10.13
CA GLN A 16 -12.19 12.48 9.44
C GLN A 16 -12.29 11.74 8.10
N VAL A 17 -13.45 11.11 7.86
CA VAL A 17 -13.76 10.44 6.59
C VAL A 17 -14.88 11.18 5.88
N VAL A 18 -14.61 11.63 4.65
CA VAL A 18 -15.61 12.27 3.78
C VAL A 18 -15.60 11.57 2.43
N GLY A 19 -16.58 10.68 2.22
CA GLY A 19 -16.58 9.76 1.08
C GLY A 19 -15.36 8.84 1.15
N GLU A 20 -14.53 8.86 0.11
CA GLU A 20 -13.28 8.08 0.01
C GLU A 20 -12.03 8.85 0.48
N THR A 21 -12.21 10.05 1.05
CA THR A 21 -11.12 10.89 1.53
C THR A 21 -10.94 10.71 3.03
N PHE A 22 -9.72 10.44 3.45
CA PHE A 22 -9.30 10.24 4.84
C PHE A 22 -8.33 11.36 5.23
N THR A 23 -8.65 12.09 6.30
CA THR A 23 -7.87 13.24 6.76
C THR A 23 -7.55 13.10 8.24
N LEU A 24 -6.26 13.16 8.59
CA LEU A 24 -5.79 13.21 9.97
C LEU A 24 -5.68 14.68 10.42
N ASN A 25 -6.52 15.07 11.38
CA ASN A 25 -6.61 16.45 11.88
C ASN A 25 -5.96 16.64 13.25
N THR A 26 -5.40 15.58 13.85
CA THR A 26 -4.78 15.59 15.17
C THR A 26 -3.26 15.41 15.06
N ASP A 27 -2.52 15.70 16.13
CA ASP A 27 -1.06 15.45 16.17
C ASP A 27 -0.70 13.98 16.39
N ASN A 28 -1.71 13.10 16.39
CA ASN A 28 -1.53 11.66 16.54
C ASN A 28 -1.04 11.05 15.21
N SER A 29 -1.08 9.72 15.14
CA SER A 29 -0.88 8.99 13.89
C SER A 29 -1.94 7.92 13.76
N SER A 30 -2.31 7.56 12.54
CA SER A 30 -3.36 6.59 12.29
C SER A 30 -3.00 5.63 11.17
N VAL A 31 -3.17 4.33 11.44
CA VAL A 31 -3.09 3.26 10.44
C VAL A 31 -4.51 2.89 10.04
N ILE A 32 -4.79 2.98 8.76
CA ILE A 32 -6.11 2.68 8.19
C ILE A 32 -5.98 1.38 7.40
N LEU A 33 -6.71 0.35 7.81
CA LEU A 33 -6.77 -0.93 7.08
C LEU A 33 -8.00 -0.94 6.18
N PHE A 34 -7.94 -1.70 5.08
CA PHE A 34 -9.07 -1.83 4.16
C PHE A 34 -9.53 -3.29 4.08
N ASP A 35 -10.83 -3.52 4.30
CA ASP A 35 -11.53 -4.74 3.92
C ASP A 35 -11.98 -4.67 2.45
N PRO A 36 -12.04 -5.79 1.72
CA PRO A 36 -11.86 -7.16 2.19
C PRO A 36 -10.38 -7.58 2.26
N ILE A 37 -10.13 -8.65 3.00
CA ILE A 37 -8.90 -9.45 2.84
C ILE A 37 -8.83 -9.95 1.40
N ILE A 38 -7.66 -9.76 0.77
CA ILE A 38 -7.36 -10.19 -0.58
C ILE A 38 -6.62 -11.53 -0.53
N ASN A 39 -7.18 -12.55 -1.18
CA ASN A 39 -6.63 -13.91 -1.19
C ASN A 39 -6.64 -14.59 -2.57
N LYS A 40 -7.11 -13.88 -3.61
CA LYS A 40 -7.20 -14.38 -5.00
C LYS A 40 -7.32 -13.22 -5.98
N GLY A 41 -7.09 -13.48 -7.25
CA GLY A 41 -7.23 -12.50 -8.31
C GLY A 41 -6.05 -11.53 -8.40
N ILE A 42 -6.17 -10.61 -9.35
CA ILE A 42 -5.27 -9.47 -9.49
C ILE A 42 -6.03 -8.23 -9.04
N VAL A 43 -5.53 -7.55 -8.01
CA VAL A 43 -6.21 -6.46 -7.32
C VAL A 43 -5.33 -5.23 -7.31
N ARG A 44 -5.91 -4.09 -7.71
CA ARG A 44 -5.29 -2.77 -7.68
C ARG A 44 -5.96 -1.90 -6.61
N PHE A 45 -5.13 -1.30 -5.76
CA PHE A 45 -5.52 -0.29 -4.78
C PHE A 45 -4.77 1.01 -5.11
N GLU A 46 -5.49 2.01 -5.60
CA GLU A 46 -4.96 3.31 -6.02
C GLU A 46 -5.47 4.42 -5.10
N VAL A 47 -4.53 5.21 -4.58
CA VAL A 47 -4.81 6.39 -3.75
C VAL A 47 -4.24 7.65 -4.39
N LEU A 48 -4.93 8.77 -4.19
CA LEU A 48 -4.45 10.12 -4.47
C LEU A 48 -3.93 10.74 -3.17
N VAL A 49 -2.70 11.26 -3.19
CA VAL A 49 -2.18 12.07 -2.07
C VAL A 49 -2.82 13.46 -2.14
N VAL A 50 -3.67 13.80 -1.18
CA VAL A 50 -4.42 15.08 -1.19
C VAL A 50 -3.62 16.21 -0.54
N SER A 51 -2.97 15.95 0.60
CA SER A 51 -2.00 16.88 1.20
C SER A 51 -0.65 16.20 1.39
N GLN A 52 -0.57 15.20 2.26
CA GLN A 52 0.56 14.30 2.47
C GLN A 52 0.01 12.92 2.86
N LEU A 53 0.78 11.88 2.58
CA LEU A 53 0.48 10.51 2.96
C LEU A 53 1.82 9.88 3.30
N ASN A 54 2.05 9.57 4.57
CA ASN A 54 3.37 9.12 4.98
C ASN A 54 3.74 7.76 4.38
N GLU A 55 2.86 6.77 4.47
CA GLU A 55 3.11 5.42 3.95
C GLU A 55 1.86 4.69 3.46
N VAL A 56 2.07 3.74 2.54
CA VAL A 56 1.08 2.74 2.11
C VAL A 56 1.70 1.35 2.07
N GLY A 57 0.87 0.31 2.10
CA GLY A 57 1.41 -1.04 2.10
C GLY A 57 0.37 -2.16 2.11
N ILE A 58 0.89 -3.37 2.34
CA ILE A 58 0.07 -4.53 2.68
C ILE A 58 0.48 -5.11 4.03
N ALA A 59 -0.47 -5.77 4.69
CA ALA A 59 -0.27 -6.48 5.94
C ALA A 59 -0.87 -7.89 5.85
N VAL A 60 -0.29 -8.85 6.57
CA VAL A 60 -0.92 -10.17 6.75
C VAL A 60 -2.29 -10.05 7.40
N GLU A 61 -3.19 -11.01 7.14
CA GLU A 61 -4.56 -10.98 7.69
C GLU A 61 -4.63 -10.91 9.22
N SER A 62 -3.62 -11.44 9.92
CA SER A 62 -3.55 -11.46 11.38
C SER A 62 -3.01 -10.16 11.96
N ALA A 63 -2.52 -9.24 11.13
CA ALA A 63 -2.03 -7.95 11.58
C ALA A 63 -3.22 -7.15 12.11
N ARG A 64 -3.21 -6.87 13.41
CA ARG A 64 -4.29 -6.12 14.06
C ARG A 64 -4.00 -4.64 13.96
N PHE A 65 -2.96 -4.14 14.61
CA PHE A 65 -2.42 -2.79 14.44
C PHE A 65 -0.97 -2.81 14.91
N GLY A 66 -0.01 -2.57 14.00
CA GLY A 66 1.43 -2.72 14.27
C GLY A 66 2.20 -3.02 12.98
N PHE A 67 3.44 -2.53 12.86
CA PHE A 67 4.26 -2.68 11.64
C PHE A 67 5.00 -4.02 11.58
N GLU A 68 4.41 -5.08 12.12
CA GLU A 68 4.95 -6.43 12.06
C GLU A 68 4.40 -7.16 10.83
N ASN A 69 5.27 -7.82 10.06
CA ASN A 69 4.87 -8.58 8.86
C ASN A 69 4.07 -7.73 7.85
N VAL A 70 4.59 -6.54 7.55
CA VAL A 70 4.01 -5.61 6.56
C VAL A 70 5.03 -5.29 5.48
N ALA A 71 4.60 -5.05 4.25
CA ALA A 71 5.41 -4.35 3.25
C ALA A 71 5.02 -2.88 3.26
N ARG A 72 6.01 -1.99 3.36
CA ARG A 72 5.84 -0.54 3.53
C ARG A 72 6.44 0.20 2.34
N PHE A 73 5.73 1.20 1.86
CA PHE A 73 6.21 2.16 0.86
C PHE A 73 5.97 3.58 1.36
N MET A 74 7.05 4.23 1.78
CA MET A 74 7.06 5.59 2.34
C MET A 74 7.21 6.64 1.25
N HIS A 75 6.59 7.81 1.44
CA HIS A 75 6.58 8.93 0.49
C HIS A 75 7.97 9.35 -0.01
N LYS A 76 9.04 9.19 0.78
CA LYS A 76 10.44 9.42 0.40
C LYS A 76 11.03 8.38 -0.56
N GLY A 77 10.20 7.55 -1.19
CA GLY A 77 10.70 6.50 -2.07
C GLY A 77 11.41 5.38 -1.29
N TRP A 78 11.03 5.16 -0.03
CA TRP A 78 11.69 4.16 0.82
C TRP A 78 10.79 2.95 1.02
N PHE A 79 11.39 1.77 0.93
CA PHE A 79 10.71 0.50 1.14
C PHE A 79 11.21 -0.18 2.41
N LYS A 80 10.32 -0.89 3.10
CA LYS A 80 10.69 -1.69 4.26
C LYS A 80 9.77 -2.89 4.42
N HIS A 81 10.34 -3.98 4.91
CA HIS A 81 9.59 -5.15 5.38
C HIS A 81 10.15 -5.64 6.71
N ILE A 82 11.29 -6.32 6.66
CA ILE A 82 12.09 -6.73 7.82
C ILE A 82 13.40 -5.96 7.78
N GLY A 83 13.88 -5.51 8.95
CA GLY A 83 15.17 -4.83 9.09
C GLY A 83 15.16 -3.35 8.68
N GLY A 84 16.19 -2.95 7.94
CA GLY A 84 16.45 -1.57 7.52
C GLY A 84 15.49 -1.04 6.45
N TRP A 85 15.57 0.27 6.20
CA TRP A 85 14.92 0.90 5.05
C TRP A 85 15.79 0.77 3.81
N LEU A 86 15.17 0.51 2.67
CA LEU A 86 15.80 0.55 1.36
C LEU A 86 15.37 1.85 0.66
N SER A 87 16.34 2.67 0.24
CA SER A 87 16.13 3.98 -0.37
C SER A 87 16.35 3.97 -1.89
N ASP A 88 16.41 5.16 -2.50
CA ASP A 88 16.71 5.40 -3.92
C ASP A 88 15.64 4.93 -4.93
N TYR A 89 14.37 4.85 -4.49
CA TYR A 89 13.23 4.66 -5.38
C TYR A 89 12.47 5.96 -5.62
N THR A 90 11.50 5.92 -6.53
CA THR A 90 10.73 7.12 -6.87
C THR A 90 9.82 7.49 -5.71
N GLU A 91 10.03 8.70 -5.20
CA GLU A 91 9.20 9.35 -4.19
C GLU A 91 7.80 9.64 -4.72
N TYR A 92 6.85 9.90 -3.81
CA TYR A 92 5.54 10.44 -4.13
C TYR A 92 5.19 11.58 -3.18
N LYS A 93 4.37 12.51 -3.66
CA LYS A 93 3.97 13.72 -2.92
C LYS A 93 2.54 14.11 -3.24
N THR A 94 2.10 15.26 -2.72
CA THR A 94 0.81 15.87 -3.01
C THR A 94 0.49 15.84 -4.51
N ASN A 95 -0.74 15.46 -4.84
CA ASN A 95 -1.29 15.25 -6.18
C ASN A 95 -0.78 14.03 -6.94
N ASP A 96 0.15 13.25 -6.39
CA ASP A 96 0.54 11.98 -7.02
C ASP A 96 -0.48 10.88 -6.73
N ARG A 97 -0.62 9.97 -7.69
CA ARG A 97 -1.33 8.70 -7.53
C ARG A 97 -0.35 7.61 -7.16
N VAL A 98 -0.64 6.88 -6.09
CA VAL A 98 0.12 5.70 -5.67
C VAL A 98 -0.76 4.47 -5.86
N THR A 99 -0.28 3.47 -6.60
CA THR A 99 -1.00 2.20 -6.78
C THR A 99 -0.20 1.03 -6.23
N LEU A 100 -0.89 0.12 -5.54
CA LEU A 100 -0.40 -1.21 -5.21
C LEU A 100 -1.16 -2.22 -6.08
N GLU A 101 -0.43 -3.04 -6.83
CA GLU A 101 -0.99 -4.16 -7.60
C GLU A 101 -0.57 -5.48 -6.94
N LEU A 102 -1.54 -6.18 -6.37
CA LEU A 102 -1.40 -7.54 -5.88
C LEU A 102 -1.78 -8.52 -6.99
N ASN A 103 -0.89 -9.46 -7.30
CA ASN A 103 -1.22 -10.62 -8.11
C ASN A 103 -1.21 -11.87 -7.21
N MET A 104 -2.40 -12.30 -6.80
CA MET A 104 -2.57 -13.48 -5.95
C MET A 104 -2.68 -14.78 -6.76
N ASP A 105 -2.88 -14.68 -8.07
CA ASP A 105 -3.00 -15.82 -8.98
C ASP A 105 -1.64 -16.26 -9.55
N SER A 106 -0.61 -15.40 -9.47
CA SER A 106 0.74 -15.75 -9.91
C SER A 106 1.43 -16.70 -8.93
N ASN A 107 2.38 -17.48 -9.46
CA ASN A 107 3.28 -18.31 -8.65
C ASN A 107 4.74 -17.99 -9.00
N PRO A 108 5.47 -17.25 -8.14
CA PRO A 108 5.06 -16.78 -6.82
C PRO A 108 4.04 -15.62 -6.87
N ARG A 109 3.25 -15.43 -5.80
CA ARG A 109 2.37 -14.26 -5.62
C ARG A 109 3.19 -12.98 -5.53
N THR A 110 2.74 -11.91 -6.16
CA THR A 110 3.52 -10.67 -6.26
C THR A 110 2.80 -9.42 -5.76
N LEU A 111 3.57 -8.44 -5.30
CA LEU A 111 3.14 -7.07 -5.05
C LEU A 111 4.03 -6.11 -5.83
N SER A 112 3.41 -5.22 -6.60
CA SER A 112 4.08 -4.17 -7.37
C SER A 112 3.56 -2.80 -6.95
N PHE A 113 4.41 -1.78 -7.05
CA PHE A 113 4.09 -0.42 -6.65
C PHE A 113 4.22 0.52 -7.84
N PHE A 114 3.37 1.55 -7.90
CA PHE A 114 3.38 2.53 -8.97
C PHE A 114 3.24 3.94 -8.41
N VAL A 115 3.93 4.90 -9.03
CA VAL A 115 3.71 6.34 -8.81
C VAL A 115 3.34 6.96 -10.15
N ASN A 116 2.15 7.55 -10.25
CA ASN A 116 1.58 8.12 -11.48
C ASN A 116 1.66 7.14 -12.67
N ASP A 117 1.17 5.93 -12.46
CA ASP A 117 1.17 4.81 -13.44
C ASP A 117 2.56 4.30 -13.86
N LYS A 118 3.65 4.83 -13.28
CA LYS A 118 5.01 4.33 -13.51
C LYS A 118 5.36 3.31 -12.43
N GLU A 119 5.66 2.09 -12.87
CA GLU A 119 6.06 0.98 -12.01
C GLU A 119 7.39 1.29 -11.29
N GLN A 120 7.44 1.00 -10.00
CA GLN A 120 8.66 1.07 -9.20
C GLN A 120 9.61 -0.07 -9.59
N LYS A 121 10.91 0.17 -9.44
CA LYS A 121 11.90 -0.86 -9.72
C LYS A 121 11.82 -2.03 -8.73
N LEU A 122 11.32 -1.82 -7.51
CA LEU A 122 11.13 -2.88 -6.53
C LEU A 122 9.76 -3.54 -6.68
N TYR A 123 9.75 -4.87 -6.65
CA TYR A 123 8.54 -5.67 -6.48
C TYR A 123 8.79 -6.81 -5.49
N VAL A 124 7.72 -7.24 -4.82
CA VAL A 124 7.77 -8.30 -3.81
C VAL A 124 7.25 -9.60 -4.39
N VAL A 125 7.89 -10.71 -4.04
CA VAL A 125 7.46 -12.08 -4.37
C VAL A 125 7.23 -12.90 -3.10
N ASN A 126 6.49 -14.00 -3.25
CA ASN A 126 6.08 -14.89 -2.16
C ASN A 126 5.20 -14.18 -1.12
N VAL A 127 4.38 -13.23 -1.58
CA VAL A 127 3.36 -12.58 -0.73
C VAL A 127 2.52 -13.67 -0.03
N PRO A 128 2.10 -13.48 1.24
CA PRO A 128 1.24 -14.41 1.97
C PRO A 128 -0.06 -14.72 1.22
N ALA A 129 -0.73 -15.81 1.58
CA ALA A 129 -1.94 -16.26 0.88
C ALA A 129 -3.15 -15.32 1.10
N ALA A 130 -3.11 -14.47 2.14
CA ALA A 130 -4.16 -13.54 2.49
C ALA A 130 -3.56 -12.27 3.10
N VAL A 131 -3.91 -11.11 2.54
CA VAL A 131 -3.38 -9.80 2.96
C VAL A 131 -4.45 -8.70 2.89
N ARG A 132 -4.21 -7.59 3.59
CA ARG A 132 -5.01 -6.35 3.53
C ARG A 132 -4.16 -5.21 3.04
N PHE A 133 -4.77 -4.27 2.32
CA PHE A 133 -4.15 -2.96 2.06
C PHE A 133 -4.23 -2.08 3.30
N TRP A 134 -3.25 -1.20 3.46
CA TRP A 134 -3.26 -0.19 4.50
C TRP A 134 -2.60 1.12 4.06
N ALA A 135 -2.96 2.19 4.76
CA ALA A 135 -2.37 3.51 4.65
C ALA A 135 -2.03 4.04 6.05
N TYR A 136 -0.96 4.83 6.17
CA TYR A 136 -0.53 5.43 7.43
C TYR A 136 -0.40 6.94 7.28
N LEU A 137 -1.03 7.65 8.20
CA LEU A 137 -0.97 9.10 8.33
C LEU A 137 -0.21 9.45 9.61
N GLN A 138 0.76 10.35 9.51
CA GLN A 138 1.63 10.78 10.60
C GLN A 138 1.73 12.30 10.68
N GLY A 139 0.87 12.92 11.48
CA GLY A 139 0.82 14.36 11.70
C GLY A 139 -0.31 15.06 10.95
N LYS A 140 -0.43 16.37 11.16
CA LYS A 140 -1.52 17.20 10.61
C LYS A 140 -1.01 18.38 9.77
N PRO A 141 -1.70 18.73 8.66
CA PRO A 141 -2.76 17.94 8.00
C PRO A 141 -2.20 16.95 6.97
N GLU A 142 -2.34 15.65 7.22
CA GLU A 142 -2.12 14.59 6.22
C GLU A 142 -3.46 14.04 5.72
N SER A 143 -3.55 13.76 4.42
CA SER A 143 -4.78 13.24 3.80
C SER A 143 -4.53 12.57 2.46
N PHE A 144 -5.34 11.54 2.20
CA PHE A 144 -5.40 10.86 0.91
C PHE A 144 -6.84 10.51 0.56
N LYS A 145 -7.04 10.16 -0.71
CA LYS A 145 -8.32 9.69 -1.23
C LYS A 145 -8.14 8.35 -1.93
N VAL A 146 -8.97 7.35 -1.63
CA VAL A 146 -9.04 6.14 -2.44
C VAL A 146 -9.69 6.47 -3.78
N LEU A 147 -8.97 6.23 -4.87
CA LEU A 147 -9.47 6.44 -6.23
C LEU A 147 -10.04 5.16 -6.81
N LYS A 148 -9.32 4.04 -6.61
CA LYS A 148 -9.72 2.74 -7.12
C LYS A 148 -9.38 1.65 -6.12
N PHE A 149 -10.32 0.75 -5.95
CA PHE A 149 -10.08 -0.55 -5.36
C PHE A 149 -10.78 -1.54 -6.28
N GLU A 150 -10.02 -2.25 -7.11
CA GLU A 150 -10.59 -3.02 -8.20
C GLU A 150 -9.82 -4.30 -8.50
N THR A 151 -10.54 -5.27 -9.06
CA THR A 151 -9.96 -6.45 -9.70
C THR A 151 -9.71 -6.17 -11.18
N VAL A 152 -8.59 -6.63 -11.70
CA VAL A 152 -8.21 -6.55 -13.12
C VAL A 152 -8.01 -7.95 -13.70
N SER A 153 -8.22 -8.11 -15.01
CA SER A 153 -8.16 -9.42 -15.68
C SER A 153 -6.73 -9.87 -16.04
N ALA A 154 -5.77 -8.95 -16.03
CA ALA A 154 -4.38 -9.20 -16.35
C ALA A 154 -3.48 -8.26 -15.53
N PRO A 155 -2.27 -8.69 -15.15
CA PRO A 155 -1.34 -7.83 -14.42
C PRO A 155 -0.86 -6.70 -15.33
N THR A 156 -0.72 -5.52 -14.76
CA THR A 156 -0.13 -4.38 -15.48
C THR A 156 1.36 -4.23 -15.18
N ALA A 157 1.81 -4.75 -14.04
CA ALA A 157 3.22 -4.84 -13.69
C ALA A 157 3.96 -5.72 -14.72
N LYS A 158 5.09 -5.20 -15.21
CA LYS A 158 5.91 -5.87 -16.23
C LYS A 158 7.17 -6.48 -15.66
N HIS A 159 7.65 -6.00 -14.50
CA HIS A 159 8.91 -6.42 -13.87
C HIS A 159 10.07 -6.44 -14.88
N SER A 160 10.54 -5.26 -15.28
CA SER A 160 11.64 -5.10 -16.25
C SER A 160 12.94 -5.79 -15.82
N PHE A 161 13.89 -5.93 -16.75
CA PHE A 161 15.22 -6.50 -16.46
C PHE A 161 15.97 -5.75 -15.32
N PHE A 162 15.71 -4.45 -15.15
CA PHE A 162 16.32 -3.64 -14.09
C PHE A 162 15.52 -3.63 -12.78
N SER A 163 14.47 -4.44 -12.68
CA SER A 163 13.64 -4.53 -11.49
C SER A 163 14.28 -5.41 -10.42
N SER A 164 14.26 -4.91 -9.19
CA SER A 164 14.75 -5.55 -7.98
C SER A 164 13.65 -6.38 -7.34
N LYS A 165 13.81 -7.71 -7.42
CA LYS A 165 12.94 -8.67 -6.71
C LYS A 165 13.28 -8.69 -5.22
N ARG A 166 12.28 -8.60 -4.35
CA ARG A 166 12.43 -8.81 -2.90
C ARG A 166 11.47 -9.90 -2.42
N LYS A 167 11.94 -10.77 -1.53
CA LYS A 167 11.14 -11.89 -1.04
C LYS A 167 10.47 -11.51 0.28
N TRP A 168 9.18 -11.83 0.39
CA TRP A 168 8.48 -11.73 1.66
C TRP A 168 9.11 -12.66 2.70
N GLY A 169 9.18 -12.24 3.96
CA GLY A 169 9.77 -13.00 5.06
C GLY A 169 11.30 -12.91 5.13
N GLU A 170 11.94 -12.10 4.29
CA GLU A 170 13.37 -11.84 4.31
C GLU A 170 13.65 -10.35 4.53
N GLU A 171 14.83 -10.04 5.09
CA GLU A 171 15.34 -8.66 5.14
C GLU A 171 15.60 -8.17 3.71
N TRP A 172 15.14 -6.96 3.40
CA TRP A 172 15.36 -6.36 2.09
C TRP A 172 16.65 -5.55 2.09
N LYS A 173 17.58 -5.91 1.19
CA LYS A 173 18.88 -5.26 0.98
C LYS A 173 19.00 -4.79 -0.46
#